data_AF-A0A935WJG6-F1
#
_entry.id   AF-A0A935WJG6-F1
#
_cell.length_a   1.000
_cell.length_b   1.000
_cell.length_c   1.000
_cell.angle_alpha   90.00
_cell.angle_beta   90.00
_cell.angle_gamma   90.00
#
_symmetry.space_group_name_H-M   'P 1'
#
loop_
_entity.id
_entity.type
_entity.pdbx_description
1 polymer ?
#
loop_
_entity_poly.entity_id
_entity_poly.type
_entity_poly.pdbx_seq_one_letter_code
_entity_poly.pdbx_strand_id
1 'polypeptide(L)'
;MRRASLVLLLAALASCGTRGRAETAEAEVIDTLQAEFLDEGNGCGFLRSAQAAGPQALVTDYVRRDAAGGFLQGSPWMDSALTCPAGVPGWDASTVISAHEVGTATVAGAHATVPVSYTVLGALWGTDSFVVTPRSTQVVFELVRTPWGWRIDGPRLGPMVLVDSLLGRVALPDSVVGVIRGAAAE
;
A
#
# COMPACT_ATOMS: atom_id res chain seq x y z
N MET A 1 22.37 55.24 48.87
CA MET A 1 22.59 53.78 48.82
C MET A 1 21.92 53.26 47.55
N ARG A 2 22.70 53.02 46.47
CA ARG A 2 23.00 51.70 45.84
C ARG A 2 21.76 50.96 45.33
N ARG A 3 21.52 50.94 43.99
CA ARG A 3 21.78 49.84 43.02
C ARG A 3 20.72 48.72 43.13
N ALA A 4 20.16 48.09 42.10
CA ALA A 4 20.56 47.90 40.71
C ALA A 4 19.35 47.52 39.83
N SER A 5 19.47 47.85 38.55
CA SER A 5 18.69 47.34 37.43
C SER A 5 18.78 45.82 37.29
N LEU A 6 17.73 45.16 36.82
CA LEU A 6 17.83 43.86 36.16
C LEU A 6 17.11 43.93 34.81
N VAL A 7 17.92 44.05 33.77
CA VAL A 7 17.56 43.90 32.37
C VAL A 7 17.66 42.41 32.07
N LEU A 8 16.56 41.75 31.68
CA LEU A 8 16.61 40.42 31.07
C LEU A 8 16.42 40.59 29.57
N LEU A 9 17.55 40.59 28.87
CA LEU A 9 17.65 40.59 27.42
C LEU A 9 17.58 39.14 26.91
N LEU A 10 16.64 38.90 26.00
CA LEU A 10 16.72 38.09 24.77
C LEU A 10 17.75 36.95 24.70
N ALA A 11 17.23 35.73 24.50
CA ALA A 11 17.85 34.71 23.65
C ALA A 11 16.74 33.93 22.89
N ALA A 12 16.32 34.48 21.75
CA ALA A 12 15.38 33.85 20.82
C ALA A 12 15.97 33.87 19.42
N LEU A 13 17.04 33.10 19.17
CA LEU A 13 17.63 32.94 17.84
C LEU A 13 18.26 31.55 17.70
N ALA A 14 17.59 30.65 16.96
CA ALA A 14 18.19 29.63 16.06
C ALA A 14 17.20 28.48 15.78
N SER A 15 16.16 28.71 14.98
CA SER A 15 15.38 27.58 14.40
C SER A 15 14.71 27.93 13.06
N CYS A 16 15.39 28.70 12.20
CA CYS A 16 14.86 29.10 10.89
C CYS A 16 15.63 28.55 9.67
N GLY A 17 16.72 27.81 9.86
CA GLY A 17 17.60 27.39 8.75
C GLY A 17 17.31 26.01 8.13
N THR A 18 16.62 25.12 8.82
CA THR A 18 16.46 23.72 8.38
C THR A 18 15.21 23.48 7.53
N ARG A 19 14.16 24.31 7.68
CA ARG A 19 12.90 24.13 6.94
C ARG A 19 13.05 24.33 5.44
N GLY A 20 13.77 25.38 5.01
CA GLY A 20 13.88 25.72 3.59
C GLY A 20 14.69 24.73 2.74
N ARG A 21 15.58 23.92 3.33
CA ARG A 21 16.42 22.97 2.59
C ARG A 21 15.74 21.62 2.35
N ALA A 22 14.89 21.19 3.28
CA ALA A 22 14.13 19.96 3.13
C ALA A 22 13.01 20.12 2.10
N GLU A 23 12.38 21.30 2.07
CA GLU A 23 11.28 21.61 1.17
C GLU A 23 11.71 21.70 -0.31
N THR A 24 12.89 22.28 -0.58
CA THR A 24 13.45 22.33 -1.94
C THR A 24 13.91 20.96 -2.44
N ALA A 25 14.51 20.14 -1.56
CA ALA A 25 14.90 18.78 -1.91
C ALA A 25 13.70 17.89 -2.23
N GLU A 26 12.59 18.02 -1.49
CA GLU A 26 11.36 17.29 -1.78
C GLU A 26 10.76 17.71 -3.13
N ALA A 27 10.77 19.01 -3.44
CA ALA A 27 10.28 19.53 -4.72
C ALA A 27 11.10 19.03 -5.92
N GLU A 28 12.43 18.98 -5.80
CA GLU A 28 13.33 18.47 -6.85
C GLU A 28 13.12 16.97 -7.10
N VAL A 29 12.89 16.19 -6.04
CA VAL A 29 12.57 14.75 -6.16
C VAL A 29 11.22 14.55 -6.84
N ILE A 30 10.20 15.33 -6.50
CA ILE A 30 8.88 15.26 -7.13
C ILE A 30 8.98 15.61 -8.63
N ASP A 31 9.78 16.61 -9.00
CA ASP A 31 9.96 17.01 -10.40
C ASP A 31 10.69 15.93 -11.21
N THR A 32 11.71 15.30 -10.62
CA THR A 32 12.42 14.16 -11.24
C THR A 32 11.50 12.97 -11.45
N LEU A 33 10.73 12.58 -10.43
CA LEU A 33 9.75 11.50 -10.53
C LEU A 33 8.64 11.82 -11.54
N GLN A 34 8.25 13.09 -11.63
CA GLN A 34 7.28 13.54 -12.62
C GLN A 34 7.79 13.30 -14.04
N ALA A 35 9.08 13.53 -14.33
CA ALA A 35 9.64 13.24 -15.65
C ALA A 35 9.57 11.74 -15.99
N GLU A 36 9.79 10.85 -15.02
CA GLU A 36 9.72 9.40 -15.19
C GLU A 36 8.28 8.89 -15.41
N PHE A 37 7.30 9.43 -14.67
CA PHE A 37 5.89 9.08 -14.81
C PHE A 37 5.21 9.72 -16.03
N LEU A 38 5.76 10.82 -16.56
CA LEU A 38 5.26 11.49 -17.75
C LEU A 38 5.82 10.93 -19.06
N ASP A 39 6.81 10.03 -19.01
CA ASP A 39 7.28 9.34 -20.21
C ASP A 39 6.20 8.37 -20.71
N GLU A 40 5.43 8.81 -21.72
CA GLU A 40 4.41 8.01 -22.40
C GLU A 40 5.00 6.74 -23.05
N GLY A 41 6.32 6.66 -23.19
CA GLY A 41 7.05 5.49 -23.67
C GLY A 41 7.25 4.38 -22.64
N ASN A 42 7.00 4.60 -21.35
CA ASN A 42 7.26 3.59 -20.31
C ASN A 42 6.25 2.42 -20.29
N GLY A 43 5.15 2.52 -21.04
CA GLY A 43 4.16 1.45 -21.20
C GLY A 43 3.36 1.11 -19.93
N CYS A 44 3.52 1.86 -18.84
CA CYS A 44 2.95 1.53 -17.54
C CYS A 44 1.47 1.90 -17.38
N GLY A 45 0.91 2.75 -18.26
CA GLY A 45 -0.50 3.14 -18.20
C GLY A 45 -0.86 3.98 -16.97
N PHE A 46 0.07 4.81 -16.48
CA PHE A 46 -0.12 5.61 -15.26
C PHE A 46 -1.36 6.51 -15.32
N LEU A 47 -2.21 6.43 -14.30
CA LEU A 47 -3.42 7.25 -14.19
C LEU A 47 -3.18 8.55 -13.39
N ARG A 48 -3.38 9.69 -14.05
CA ARG A 48 -3.18 11.06 -13.53
C ARG A 48 -4.35 11.57 -12.68
N SER A 49 -4.89 10.74 -11.78
CA SER A 49 -6.03 11.08 -10.89
C SER A 49 -5.64 11.00 -9.42
N ALA A 50 -6.05 11.95 -8.57
CA ALA A 50 -5.76 11.90 -7.14
C ALA A 50 -6.48 10.73 -6.43
N GLN A 51 -5.74 9.89 -5.69
CA GLN A 51 -6.31 8.64 -5.13
C GLN A 51 -6.21 8.47 -3.60
N ALA A 52 -5.45 9.29 -2.86
CA ALA A 52 -5.50 9.21 -1.39
C ALA A 52 -4.98 10.47 -0.71
N ALA A 53 -5.51 10.76 0.48
CA ALA A 53 -5.05 11.83 1.36
C ALA A 53 -3.65 11.56 1.96
N GLY A 54 -3.17 10.32 1.94
CA GLY A 54 -1.87 9.92 2.50
C GLY A 54 -1.53 8.44 2.28
N PRO A 55 -0.28 8.02 2.56
CA PRO A 55 0.19 6.67 2.27
C PRO A 55 -0.50 5.61 3.13
N GLN A 56 -0.76 5.91 4.41
CA GLN A 56 -1.51 5.03 5.31
C GLN A 56 -2.90 4.71 4.75
N ALA A 57 -3.63 5.75 4.34
CA ALA A 57 -5.00 5.61 3.85
C ALA A 57 -5.03 4.81 2.53
N LEU A 58 -4.04 5.03 1.65
CA LEU A 58 -3.94 4.32 0.38
C LEU A 58 -3.76 2.80 0.59
N VAL A 59 -2.79 2.40 1.42
CA VAL A 59 -2.54 0.97 1.69
C VAL A 59 -3.71 0.34 2.45
N THR A 60 -4.31 1.07 3.39
CA THR A 60 -5.50 0.59 4.10
C THR A 60 -6.65 0.30 3.14
N ASP A 61 -6.94 1.21 2.20
CA ASP A 61 -8.02 0.98 1.24
C ASP A 61 -7.67 -0.11 0.22
N TYR A 62 -6.41 -0.21 -0.19
CA TYR A 62 -5.92 -1.26 -1.08
C TYR A 62 -6.13 -2.65 -0.46
N VAL A 63 -5.58 -2.86 0.73
CA VAL A 63 -5.65 -4.16 1.44
C VAL A 63 -7.10 -4.53 1.75
N ARG A 64 -7.92 -3.56 2.17
CA ARG A 64 -9.35 -3.78 2.42
C ARG A 64 -10.09 -4.25 1.16
N ARG A 65 -9.80 -3.66 0.00
CA ARG A 65 -10.44 -4.04 -1.27
C ARG A 65 -9.95 -5.39 -1.78
N ASP A 66 -8.65 -5.67 -1.64
CA ASP A 66 -8.07 -6.96 -2.01
C ASP A 66 -8.67 -8.09 -1.16
N ALA A 67 -8.68 -7.91 0.16
CA ALA A 67 -9.28 -8.82 1.13
C ALA A 67 -10.78 -9.05 0.88
N ALA A 68 -11.47 -8.06 0.34
CA ALA A 68 -12.86 -8.14 -0.09
C ALA A 68 -13.06 -8.84 -1.44
N GLY A 69 -11.99 -9.33 -2.09
CA GLY A 69 -12.00 -10.00 -3.40
C GLY A 69 -12.12 -9.03 -4.57
N GLY A 70 -11.85 -7.73 -4.36
CA GLY A 70 -12.00 -6.69 -5.38
C GLY A 70 -11.01 -6.78 -6.53
N PHE A 71 -9.92 -7.54 -6.37
CA PHE A 71 -8.86 -7.70 -7.38
C PHE A 71 -8.81 -9.12 -7.98
N LEU A 72 -9.84 -9.95 -7.72
CA LEU A 72 -10.04 -11.21 -8.45
C LEU A 72 -10.37 -10.98 -9.95
N GLN A 73 -10.66 -9.73 -10.32
CA GLN A 73 -10.90 -9.25 -11.67
C GLN A 73 -10.26 -7.86 -11.84
N GLY A 74 -10.20 -7.35 -13.07
CA GLY A 74 -9.68 -6.00 -13.33
C GLY A 74 -10.42 -4.93 -12.53
N SER A 75 -9.67 -3.96 -12.00
CA SER A 75 -10.18 -2.95 -11.07
C SER A 75 -9.65 -1.56 -11.42
N PRO A 76 -10.49 -0.65 -11.95
CA PRO A 76 -10.07 0.72 -12.24
C PRO A 76 -9.56 1.47 -11.00
N TRP A 77 -10.06 1.08 -9.82
CA TRP A 77 -9.55 1.60 -8.56
C TRP A 77 -8.12 1.13 -8.30
N MET A 78 -7.83 -0.16 -8.48
CA MET A 78 -6.47 -0.68 -8.35
C MET A 78 -5.54 0.04 -9.33
N ASP A 79 -5.96 0.19 -10.58
CA ASP A 79 -5.14 0.79 -11.63
C ASP A 79 -4.70 2.21 -11.26
N SER A 80 -5.58 2.94 -10.59
CA SER A 80 -5.32 4.30 -10.14
C SER A 80 -4.47 4.40 -8.87
N ALA A 81 -4.39 3.33 -8.09
CA ALA A 81 -3.59 3.25 -6.87
C ALA A 81 -2.11 2.92 -7.14
N LEU A 82 -1.79 2.31 -8.28
CA LEU A 82 -0.45 1.82 -8.61
C LEU A 82 0.38 2.82 -9.43
N THR A 83 1.71 2.73 -9.33
CA THR A 83 2.64 3.45 -10.21
C THR A 83 2.70 2.87 -11.63
N CYS A 84 2.50 1.56 -11.77
CA CYS A 84 2.56 0.88 -13.07
C CYS A 84 1.44 -0.19 -13.16
N PRO A 85 0.18 0.23 -13.40
CA PRO A 85 -0.94 -0.71 -13.48
C PRO A 85 -0.84 -1.70 -14.63
N ALA A 86 -0.31 -1.30 -15.79
CA ALA A 86 -0.11 -2.22 -16.91
C ALA A 86 0.97 -3.30 -16.64
N GLY A 87 1.82 -3.10 -15.62
CA GLY A 87 2.83 -4.06 -15.19
C GLY A 87 2.32 -5.11 -14.19
N VAL A 88 1.04 -5.08 -13.81
CA VAL A 88 0.45 -6.11 -12.94
C VAL A 88 0.24 -7.38 -13.77
N PRO A 89 0.86 -8.51 -13.41
CA PRO A 89 0.65 -9.76 -14.14
C PRO A 89 -0.77 -10.27 -13.88
N GLY A 90 -1.29 -11.06 -14.83
CA GLY A 90 -2.44 -11.91 -14.54
C GLY A 90 -2.03 -12.99 -13.52
N TRP A 91 -2.88 -13.25 -12.55
CA TRP A 91 -2.62 -14.23 -11.49
C TRP A 91 -3.50 -15.46 -11.69
N ASP A 92 -2.88 -16.63 -11.80
CA ASP A 92 -3.59 -17.92 -11.90
C ASP A 92 -4.00 -18.49 -10.53
N ALA A 93 -3.55 -17.83 -9.45
CA ALA A 93 -3.83 -18.22 -8.07
C ALA A 93 -4.19 -17.02 -7.20
N SER A 94 -5.02 -17.28 -6.21
CA SER A 94 -5.35 -16.34 -5.13
C SER A 94 -4.84 -16.89 -3.80
N THR A 95 -4.22 -16.04 -2.99
CA THR A 95 -3.87 -16.39 -1.61
C THR A 95 -5.08 -16.18 -0.73
N VAL A 96 -5.44 -17.21 0.05
CA VAL A 96 -6.56 -17.15 0.99
C VAL A 96 -6.01 -16.83 2.37
N ILE A 97 -6.56 -15.79 2.98
CA ILE A 97 -6.15 -15.31 4.30
C ILE A 97 -7.31 -15.41 5.30
N SER A 98 -6.99 -15.58 6.58
CA SER A 98 -7.96 -15.45 7.67
C SER A 98 -7.96 -14.05 8.29
N ALA A 99 -6.82 -13.36 8.23
CA ALA A 99 -6.67 -12.03 8.80
C ALA A 99 -5.60 -11.21 8.06
N HIS A 100 -5.70 -9.89 8.19
CA HIS A 100 -4.65 -8.96 7.83
C HIS A 100 -4.61 -7.79 8.82
N GLU A 101 -3.45 -7.17 8.96
CA GLU A 101 -3.25 -5.98 9.80
C GLU A 101 -2.34 -5.00 9.06
N VAL A 102 -2.81 -3.76 8.92
CA VAL A 102 -2.03 -2.68 8.31
C VAL A 102 -1.32 -1.92 9.43
N GLY A 103 0.01 -1.96 9.43
CA GLY A 103 0.84 -1.23 10.38
C GLY A 103 0.93 0.27 10.06
N THR A 104 1.81 0.97 10.77
CA THR A 104 1.96 2.43 10.66
C THR A 104 2.89 2.82 9.52
N ALA A 105 2.47 3.78 8.71
CA ALA A 105 3.28 4.37 7.65
C ALA A 105 4.51 5.09 8.20
N THR A 106 5.67 4.82 7.59
CA THR A 106 6.89 5.61 7.77
C THR A 106 7.08 6.47 6.53
N VAL A 107 7.15 7.79 6.68
CA VAL A 107 7.24 8.74 5.57
C VAL A 107 8.62 9.42 5.57
N ALA A 108 9.27 9.43 4.41
CA ALA A 108 10.56 10.05 4.17
C ALA A 108 10.52 10.85 2.85
N GLY A 109 10.18 12.14 2.94
CA GLY A 109 10.02 13.02 1.78
C GLY A 109 8.91 12.51 0.84
N ALA A 110 9.29 12.28 -0.43
CA ALA A 110 8.39 11.76 -1.46
C ALA A 110 8.17 10.23 -1.36
N HIS A 111 8.79 9.52 -0.43
CA HIS A 111 8.64 8.08 -0.26
C HIS A 111 7.96 7.72 1.05
N ALA A 112 7.26 6.60 1.07
CA ALA A 112 6.74 6.02 2.29
C ALA A 112 6.76 4.49 2.26
N THR A 113 6.81 3.88 3.42
CA THR A 113 6.62 2.43 3.59
C THR A 113 5.49 2.13 4.55
N VAL A 114 4.72 1.07 4.28
CA VAL A 114 3.64 0.61 5.17
C VAL A 114 3.73 -0.92 5.29
N PRO A 115 4.10 -1.46 6.47
CA PRO A 115 4.10 -2.91 6.68
C PRO A 115 2.65 -3.42 6.79
N VAL A 116 2.37 -4.56 6.18
CA VAL A 116 1.09 -5.27 6.27
C VAL A 116 1.37 -6.72 6.65
N SER A 117 0.78 -7.16 7.74
CA SER A 117 0.84 -8.55 8.21
C SER A 117 -0.37 -9.32 7.68
N TYR A 118 -0.16 -10.56 7.25
CA TYR A 118 -1.21 -11.47 6.80
C TYR A 118 -1.12 -12.80 7.54
N THR A 119 -2.27 -13.35 7.91
CA THR A 119 -2.40 -14.76 8.33
C THR A 119 -2.93 -15.54 7.14
N VAL A 120 -2.02 -16.22 6.45
CA VAL A 120 -2.30 -17.00 5.24
C VAL A 120 -2.76 -18.39 5.64
N LEU A 121 -3.82 -18.88 5.00
CA LEU A 121 -4.32 -20.25 5.12
C LEU A 121 -3.78 -21.15 4.01
N GLY A 122 -3.63 -20.61 2.81
CA GLY A 122 -3.18 -21.36 1.65
C GLY A 122 -3.37 -20.60 0.34
N ALA A 123 -3.27 -21.32 -0.78
CA ALA A 123 -3.48 -20.76 -2.11
C ALA A 123 -4.54 -21.57 -2.88
N LEU A 124 -5.48 -20.86 -3.49
CA LEU A 124 -6.46 -21.41 -4.44
C LEU A 124 -5.91 -21.25 -5.86
N TRP A 125 -5.75 -22.35 -6.57
CA TRP A 125 -5.36 -22.41 -7.98
C TRP A 125 -6.61 -22.75 -8.81
N GLY A 126 -7.01 -21.85 -9.70
CA GLY A 126 -8.28 -22.00 -10.42
C GLY A 126 -9.47 -22.07 -9.46
N THR A 127 -10.34 -23.08 -9.64
CA THR A 127 -11.56 -23.28 -8.82
C THR A 127 -11.65 -24.65 -8.17
N ASP A 128 -10.67 -25.52 -8.39
CA ASP A 128 -10.73 -26.94 -8.03
C ASP A 128 -9.61 -27.38 -7.08
N SER A 129 -8.57 -26.55 -6.88
CA SER A 129 -7.41 -26.91 -6.08
C SER A 129 -7.08 -25.86 -5.02
N PHE A 130 -7.24 -26.22 -3.75
CA PHE A 130 -6.77 -25.42 -2.61
C PHE A 130 -5.62 -26.13 -1.89
N VAL A 131 -4.47 -25.48 -1.83
CA VAL A 131 -3.27 -25.99 -1.17
C VAL A 131 -3.10 -25.29 0.18
N VAL A 132 -3.38 -26.03 1.25
CA VAL A 132 -3.24 -25.58 2.65
C VAL A 132 -1.76 -25.37 2.95
N THR A 133 -1.37 -24.12 3.24
CA THR A 133 0.00 -23.74 3.61
C THR A 133 -0.01 -22.61 4.64
N PRO A 134 -0.46 -22.89 5.88
CA PRO A 134 -0.68 -21.86 6.87
C PRO A 134 0.62 -21.19 7.27
N ARG A 135 0.63 -19.86 7.28
CA ARG A 135 1.77 -19.07 7.74
C ARG A 135 1.38 -17.64 8.08
N SER A 136 2.09 -17.05 9.02
CA SER A 136 2.10 -15.59 9.17
C SER A 136 3.19 -15.00 8.30
N THR A 137 2.87 -13.94 7.57
CA THR A 137 3.85 -13.22 6.73
C THR A 137 3.65 -11.72 6.86
N GLN A 138 4.73 -10.95 6.71
CA GLN A 138 4.68 -9.50 6.66
C GLN A 138 5.25 -9.03 5.33
N VAL A 139 4.53 -8.12 4.69
CA VAL A 139 4.89 -7.53 3.41
C VAL A 139 4.96 -6.01 3.59
N VAL A 140 6.03 -5.39 3.11
CA VAL A 140 6.18 -3.94 3.17
C VAL A 140 5.75 -3.33 1.85
N PHE A 141 4.69 -2.52 1.88
CA PHE A 141 4.28 -1.70 0.74
C PHE A 141 5.19 -0.48 0.65
N GLU A 142 5.72 -0.25 -0.55
CA GLU A 142 6.53 0.90 -0.91
C GLU A 142 5.66 1.86 -1.70
N LEU A 143 5.73 3.15 -1.34
CA LEU A 143 4.91 4.19 -1.92
C LEU A 143 5.75 5.37 -2.34
N VAL A 144 5.29 6.03 -3.39
CA VAL A 144 5.87 7.26 -3.91
C VAL A 144 4.80 8.33 -4.05
N ARG A 145 5.16 9.57 -3.70
CA ARG A 145 4.32 10.75 -3.87
C ARG A 145 4.55 11.31 -5.27
N THR A 146 3.50 11.33 -6.06
CA THR A 146 3.47 11.96 -7.38
C THR A 146 2.75 13.31 -7.30
N PRO A 147 2.82 14.15 -8.34
CA PRO A 147 1.98 15.35 -8.46
C PRO A 147 0.46 15.05 -8.36
N TRP A 148 0.06 13.82 -8.67
CA TRP A 148 -1.33 13.34 -8.59
C TRP A 148 -1.59 12.50 -7.33
N GLY A 149 -0.80 12.71 -6.27
CA GLY A 149 -0.93 12.05 -4.97
C GLY A 149 -0.10 10.80 -4.82
N TRP A 150 -0.29 10.12 -3.70
CA TRP A 150 0.44 8.88 -3.37
C TRP A 150 0.05 7.72 -4.28
N ARG A 151 1.03 6.86 -4.54
CA ARG A 151 0.91 5.64 -5.34
C ARG A 151 1.67 4.50 -4.68
N ILE A 152 1.17 3.28 -4.85
CA ILE A 152 1.88 2.06 -4.48
C ILE A 152 2.87 1.74 -5.59
N ASP A 153 4.14 1.80 -5.25
CA ASP A 153 5.23 1.43 -6.14
C ASP A 153 5.50 -0.07 -6.10
N GLY A 154 5.39 -0.67 -4.92
CA GLY A 154 5.50 -2.11 -4.73
C GLY A 154 4.92 -2.58 -3.39
N PRO A 155 4.85 -3.89 -3.15
CA PRO A 155 5.16 -4.95 -4.10
C PRO A 155 4.01 -5.23 -5.06
N ARG A 156 4.27 -6.04 -6.09
CA ARG A 156 3.23 -6.62 -6.95
C ARG A 156 2.80 -7.96 -6.34
N LEU A 157 1.64 -7.96 -5.67
CA LEU A 157 1.07 -9.15 -5.04
C LEU A 157 -0.06 -9.70 -5.89
N GLY A 158 -0.19 -11.03 -5.90
CA GLY A 158 -1.44 -11.67 -6.29
C GLY A 158 -2.54 -11.40 -5.27
N PRO A 159 -3.82 -11.69 -5.62
CA PRO A 159 -4.95 -11.40 -4.76
C PRO A 159 -4.80 -12.07 -3.39
N MET A 160 -5.01 -11.30 -2.32
CA MET A 160 -5.03 -11.76 -0.92
C MET A 160 -6.44 -11.63 -0.37
N VAL A 161 -7.22 -12.71 -0.37
CA VAL A 161 -8.68 -12.66 -0.18
C VAL A 161 -9.12 -13.37 1.10
N LEU A 162 -10.02 -12.75 1.86
CA LEU A 162 -10.63 -13.37 3.04
C LEU A 162 -11.54 -14.54 2.64
N VAL A 163 -11.64 -15.55 3.49
CA VAL A 163 -12.46 -16.76 3.27
C VAL A 163 -13.89 -16.41 2.86
N ASP A 164 -14.59 -15.59 3.64
CA ASP A 164 -15.99 -15.25 3.35
C ASP A 164 -16.14 -14.46 2.05
N SER A 165 -15.20 -13.55 1.77
CA SER A 165 -15.17 -12.78 0.53
C SER A 165 -14.97 -13.68 -0.69
N LEU A 166 -14.10 -14.68 -0.58
CA LEU A 166 -13.83 -15.65 -1.64
C LEU A 166 -15.06 -16.52 -1.90
N LEU A 167 -15.61 -17.13 -0.84
CA LEU A 167 -16.77 -18.02 -0.94
C LEU A 167 -18.05 -17.30 -1.38
N GLY A 168 -18.16 -16.00 -1.11
CA GLY A 168 -19.27 -15.17 -1.58
C GLY A 168 -19.17 -14.74 -3.04
N ARG A 169 -18.02 -14.92 -3.70
CA ARG A 169 -17.75 -14.43 -5.06
C ARG A 169 -17.43 -15.52 -6.07
N VAL A 170 -16.85 -16.63 -5.61
CA VAL A 170 -16.40 -17.72 -6.47
C VAL A 170 -17.19 -18.97 -6.13
N ALA A 171 -17.85 -19.56 -7.14
CA ALA A 171 -18.48 -20.85 -7.00
C ALA A 171 -17.39 -21.94 -6.99
N LEU A 172 -17.24 -22.62 -5.85
CA LEU A 172 -16.25 -23.69 -5.64
C LEU A 172 -16.97 -25.01 -5.38
N PRO A 173 -16.38 -26.17 -5.74
CA PRO A 173 -16.88 -27.48 -5.33
C PRO A 173 -16.93 -27.61 -3.80
N ASP A 174 -17.93 -28.31 -3.28
CA ASP A 174 -18.10 -28.52 -1.83
C ASP A 174 -16.84 -29.13 -1.17
N SER A 175 -16.11 -29.98 -1.90
CA SER A 175 -14.84 -30.54 -1.44
C SER A 175 -13.79 -29.46 -1.15
N VAL A 176 -13.66 -28.46 -2.02
CA VAL A 176 -12.72 -27.34 -1.85
C VAL A 176 -13.19 -26.42 -0.72
N VAL A 177 -14.50 -26.11 -0.67
CA VAL A 177 -15.09 -25.30 0.40
C VAL A 177 -14.84 -25.94 1.76
N GLY A 178 -14.99 -27.26 1.86
CA GLY A 178 -14.70 -28.03 3.07
C GLY A 178 -13.26 -27.87 3.55
N VAL A 179 -12.27 -27.95 2.65
CA VAL A 179 -10.85 -27.79 2.99
C VAL A 179 -10.55 -26.36 3.45
N ILE A 180 -11.06 -25.34 2.74
CA ILE A 180 -10.85 -23.93 3.11
C ILE A 180 -11.42 -23.64 4.50
N ARG A 181 -12.66 -24.08 4.77
CA ARG A 181 -13.29 -23.89 6.09
C ARG A 181 -12.58 -24.66 7.18
N GLY A 182 -12.09 -25.87 6.89
CA GLY A 182 -11.26 -26.64 7.81
C GLY A 182 -10.00 -25.86 8.20
N ALA A 183 -9.26 -25.34 7.22
CA ALA A 183 -8.05 -24.54 7.46
C ALA A 183 -8.33 -23.24 8.23
N ALA A 184 -9.53 -22.66 8.10
CA ALA A 184 -9.92 -21.43 8.80
C ALA A 184 -10.35 -21.66 10.26
N ALA A 185 -10.60 -22.91 10.66
CA ALA A 185 -11.07 -23.27 12.00
C ALA A 185 -9.93 -23.67 12.96
N GLU A 186 -8.71 -23.83 12.46
CA GLU A 186 -7.49 -24.12 13.22
C GLU A 186 -6.82 -22.85 13.74
#